data_AF-A0A0N8KH30-F1
#
_entry.id   AF-A0A0N8KH30-F1
#
_cell.length_a   1.000
_cell.length_b   1.000
_cell.length_c   1.000
_cell.angle_alpha   90.00
_cell.angle_beta   90.00
_cell.angle_gamma   90.00
#
_symmetry.space_group_name_H-M   'P 1'
#
loop_
_entity.id
_entity.type
_entity.pdbx_description
1 polymer ?
#
loop_
_entity_poly.entity_id
_entity_poly.type
_entity_poly.pdbx_seq_one_letter_code
_entity_poly.pdbx_strand_id
1 'polypeptide(L)'
;MFDSSPITLFERFQASLGGADALETLRGGLIGKDARLPGPFGPKPVLYCDYTASGRALMQAERFVLEEVLPWYANSHTEASHCGARMTAMRRAARQIVARSCGAGSDHAVIFAGSGATAGINRLVHLFGIAAATARGERPLVLIGPYEHHSNILPWRESGAEVRQLPEA
;
A
#
# COMPACT_ATOMS: atom_id res chain seq x y z
N MET A 1 -24.01 -6.00 -23.53
CA MET A 1 -23.81 -6.53 -22.16
C MET A 1 -22.48 -5.97 -21.69
N PHE A 2 -22.49 -4.98 -20.80
CA PHE A 2 -21.24 -4.39 -20.31
C PHE A 2 -20.51 -5.45 -19.48
N ASP A 3 -19.29 -5.81 -19.88
CA ASP A 3 -18.44 -6.68 -19.08
C ASP A 3 -18.16 -5.97 -17.74
N SER A 4 -18.70 -6.55 -16.67
CA SER A 4 -18.57 -6.07 -15.29
C SER A 4 -17.48 -6.81 -14.52
N SER A 5 -16.60 -7.54 -15.23
CA SER A 5 -15.42 -8.19 -14.64
C SER A 5 -14.58 -7.17 -13.86
N PRO A 6 -14.11 -7.50 -12.64
CA PRO A 6 -13.27 -6.60 -11.86
C PRO A 6 -11.98 -6.13 -12.53
N ILE A 7 -11.45 -6.90 -13.50
CA ILE A 7 -10.28 -6.48 -14.29
C ILE A 7 -10.65 -5.27 -15.16
N THR A 8 -11.79 -5.35 -15.85
CA THR A 8 -12.29 -4.22 -16.66
C THR A 8 -12.62 -2.98 -15.82
N LEU A 9 -12.99 -3.17 -14.55
CA LEU A 9 -13.28 -2.07 -13.64
C LEU A 9 -12.03 -1.26 -13.30
N PHE A 10 -10.95 -1.93 -12.91
CA PHE A 10 -9.67 -1.25 -12.64
C PHE A 10 -9.05 -0.65 -13.90
N GLU A 11 -9.19 -1.30 -15.06
CA GLU A 11 -8.75 -0.75 -16.34
C GLU A 11 -9.51 0.53 -16.70
N ARG A 12 -10.83 0.56 -16.52
CA ARG A 12 -11.64 1.77 -16.71
C ARG A 12 -11.21 2.88 -15.75
N PHE A 13 -11.00 2.55 -14.48
CA PHE A 13 -10.51 3.52 -13.51
C PHE A 13 -9.13 4.07 -13.93
N GLN A 14 -8.18 3.21 -14.28
CA GLN A 14 -6.87 3.63 -14.77
C GLN A 14 -6.96 4.52 -16.01
N ALA A 15 -7.80 4.17 -16.98
CA ALA A 15 -8.02 4.99 -18.17
C ALA A 15 -8.60 6.37 -17.82
N SER A 16 -9.47 6.45 -16.81
CA SER A 16 -10.03 7.71 -16.32
C SER A 16 -9.00 8.67 -15.69
N LEU A 17 -7.84 8.14 -15.27
CA LEU A 17 -6.74 8.93 -14.71
C LEU A 17 -5.77 9.44 -15.80
N GLY A 18 -5.94 9.03 -17.05
CA GLY A 18 -5.10 9.43 -18.19
C GLY A 18 -5.64 10.62 -18.98
N GLY A 19 -5.02 10.93 -20.13
CA GLY A 19 -5.42 12.01 -21.03
C GLY A 19 -4.53 13.26 -20.93
N ALA A 20 -4.81 14.25 -21.78
CA ALA A 20 -4.01 15.48 -21.89
C ALA A 20 -4.01 16.29 -20.59
N ASP A 21 -5.12 16.30 -19.86
CA ASP A 21 -5.32 17.12 -18.65
C ASP A 21 -5.21 16.30 -17.35
N ALA A 22 -4.58 15.12 -17.40
CA ALA A 22 -4.50 14.18 -16.28
C ALA A 22 -3.93 14.83 -14.99
N LEU A 23 -2.84 15.58 -15.12
CA LEU A 23 -2.20 16.24 -13.98
C LEU A 23 -3.08 17.32 -13.35
N GLU A 24 -3.77 18.10 -14.17
CA GLU A 24 -4.69 19.13 -13.69
C GLU A 24 -5.90 18.50 -12.98
N THR A 25 -6.45 17.44 -13.57
CA THR A 25 -7.54 16.66 -12.99
C THR A 25 -7.16 16.07 -11.62
N LEU A 26 -5.98 15.44 -11.52
CA LEU A 26 -5.47 14.89 -10.26
C LEU A 26 -5.26 15.97 -9.21
N ARG A 27 -4.66 17.11 -9.59
CA ARG A 27 -4.50 18.27 -8.69
C ARG A 27 -5.83 18.83 -8.23
N GLY A 28 -6.82 18.91 -9.12
CA GLY A 28 -8.18 19.35 -8.81
C GLY A 28 -8.87 18.44 -7.78
N GLY A 29 -8.59 17.14 -7.84
CA GLY A 29 -9.12 16.14 -6.91
C GLY A 29 -8.36 16.01 -5.58
N LEU A 30 -7.26 16.74 -5.36
CA LEU A 30 -6.51 16.68 -4.11
C LEU A 30 -7.35 17.20 -2.94
N ILE A 31 -7.68 16.31 -2.01
CA ILE A 31 -8.53 16.64 -0.87
C ILE A 31 -7.78 17.59 0.07
N GLY A 32 -8.44 18.69 0.43
CA GLY A 32 -7.87 19.73 1.29
C GLY A 32 -6.90 20.69 0.60
N LYS A 33 -6.81 20.70 -0.74
CA LYS A 33 -5.93 21.63 -1.49
C LYS A 33 -6.22 23.11 -1.22
N ASP A 34 -7.49 23.45 -0.97
CA ASP A 34 -7.93 24.83 -0.68
C ASP A 34 -8.08 25.09 0.83
N ALA A 35 -7.59 24.19 1.68
CA ALA A 35 -7.64 24.36 3.12
C ALA A 35 -6.89 25.63 3.53
N ARG A 36 -7.43 26.34 4.52
CA ARG A 36 -6.84 27.57 5.06
C ARG A 36 -6.67 27.45 6.56
N LEU A 37 -5.58 28.04 7.06
CA LEU A 37 -5.31 28.16 8.49
C LEU A 37 -5.62 29.58 8.95
N PRO A 38 -6.18 29.77 10.16
CA PRO A 38 -6.30 31.09 10.75
C PRO A 38 -4.90 31.67 11.00
N GLY A 39 -4.76 32.97 10.83
CA GLY A 39 -3.51 33.68 11.05
C GLY A 39 -3.75 35.11 11.55
N PRO A 40 -2.73 35.76 12.13
CA PRO A 40 -2.85 37.10 12.71
C PRO A 40 -3.22 38.19 11.69
N PHE A 41 -2.99 37.93 10.40
CA PHE A 41 -3.32 38.83 9.29
C PHE A 41 -4.39 38.22 8.37
N GLY A 42 -5.31 37.46 8.97
CA GLY A 42 -6.37 36.73 8.28
C GLY A 42 -5.96 35.33 7.78
N PRO A 43 -6.90 34.57 7.21
CA PRO A 43 -6.66 33.18 6.81
C PRO A 43 -5.58 33.04 5.73
N LYS A 44 -4.71 32.06 5.87
CA LYS A 44 -3.64 31.74 4.89
C LYS A 44 -3.86 30.35 4.28
N PRO A 45 -3.58 30.15 2.97
CA PRO A 45 -3.61 28.82 2.36
C PRO A 45 -2.65 27.86 3.08
N VAL A 46 -3.05 26.60 3.23
CA VAL A 46 -2.18 25.54 3.75
C VAL A 46 -1.17 25.16 2.66
N LEU A 47 0.11 25.36 2.94
CA LEU A 47 1.19 24.73 2.18
C LEU A 47 1.53 23.39 2.84
N TYR A 48 1.10 22.28 2.23
CA TYR A 48 1.38 20.94 2.76
C TYR A 48 2.74 20.45 2.28
N CYS A 49 3.71 20.38 3.20
CA CYS A 49 5.09 19.95 2.94
C CYS A 49 5.46 18.65 3.68
N ASP A 50 4.48 17.81 3.98
CA ASP A 50 4.66 16.60 4.80
C ASP A 50 4.40 15.30 4.01
N TYR A 51 4.57 15.36 2.69
CA TYR A 51 4.34 14.22 1.77
C TYR A 51 5.30 13.04 2.01
N THR A 52 6.43 13.27 2.67
CA THR A 52 7.36 12.20 3.07
C THR A 52 6.81 11.37 4.23
N ALA A 53 5.96 11.95 5.08
CA ALA A 53 5.28 11.24 6.17
C ALA A 53 3.99 10.57 5.68
N SER A 54 3.14 11.29 4.95
CA SER A 54 1.93 10.73 4.35
C SER A 54 1.43 11.53 3.16
N GLY A 55 0.86 10.83 2.17
CA GLY A 55 0.15 11.47 1.06
C GLY A 55 -1.22 11.97 1.49
N ARG A 56 -1.70 13.04 0.83
CA ARG A 56 -3.10 13.43 0.90
C ARG A 56 -3.96 12.57 -0.01
N ALA A 57 -5.21 12.33 0.41
CA ALA A 57 -6.17 11.57 -0.37
C ALA A 57 -6.58 12.31 -1.66
N LEU A 58 -6.93 11.53 -2.69
CA LEU A 58 -7.41 12.01 -3.98
C LEU A 58 -8.88 11.62 -4.13
N MET A 59 -9.73 12.59 -4.49
CA MET A 59 -11.15 12.39 -4.68
C MET A 59 -11.47 11.28 -5.69
N GLN A 60 -10.62 11.09 -6.71
CA GLN A 60 -10.76 10.02 -7.69
C GLN A 60 -10.72 8.64 -7.03
N ALA A 61 -9.76 8.42 -6.12
CA ALA A 61 -9.63 7.15 -5.41
C ALA A 61 -10.76 6.97 -4.38
N GLU A 62 -11.09 8.02 -3.63
CA GLU A 62 -12.17 7.97 -2.64
C GLU A 62 -13.53 7.71 -3.29
N ARG A 63 -13.83 8.37 -4.42
CA ARG A 63 -15.05 8.11 -5.19
C ARG A 63 -15.08 6.71 -5.76
N PHE A 64 -13.96 6.19 -6.26
CA PHE A 64 -13.91 4.80 -6.71
C PHE A 64 -14.25 3.83 -5.59
N VAL A 65 -13.69 4.02 -4.39
CA VAL A 65 -14.04 3.19 -3.23
C VAL A 65 -15.53 3.33 -2.91
N LEU A 66 -16.02 4.57 -2.81
CA LEU A 66 -17.41 4.88 -2.47
C LEU A 66 -18.43 4.30 -3.46
N GLU A 67 -18.18 4.45 -4.75
CA GLU A 67 -19.14 4.16 -5.83
C GLU A 67 -18.98 2.74 -6.38
N GLU A 68 -17.76 2.18 -6.39
CA GLU A 68 -17.46 0.91 -7.08
C GLU A 68 -17.10 -0.24 -6.14
N VAL A 69 -16.70 0.05 -4.90
CA VAL A 69 -16.32 -0.98 -3.90
C VAL A 69 -17.40 -1.13 -2.83
N LEU A 70 -17.75 -0.05 -2.13
CA LEU A 70 -18.65 -0.10 -0.98
C LEU A 70 -20.06 -0.66 -1.27
N PRO A 71 -20.69 -0.44 -2.44
CA PRO A 71 -22.01 -1.01 -2.72
C PRO A 71 -22.03 -2.55 -2.78
N TRP A 72 -20.87 -3.17 -2.98
CA TRP A 72 -20.72 -4.62 -3.10
C TRP A 72 -19.98 -5.22 -1.92
N TYR A 73 -19.68 -4.43 -0.89
CA TYR A 73 -18.82 -4.84 0.21
C TYR A 73 -19.41 -6.06 0.94
N ALA A 74 -18.60 -7.11 1.00
CA ALA A 74 -18.88 -8.35 1.67
C ALA A 74 -17.55 -9.01 2.03
N ASN A 75 -17.59 -9.91 3.02
CA ASN A 75 -16.41 -10.62 3.43
C ASN A 75 -15.88 -11.53 2.29
N SER A 76 -14.60 -11.37 1.92
CA SER A 76 -13.96 -12.05 0.78
C SER A 76 -13.58 -13.52 1.03
N HIS A 77 -14.21 -14.17 2.00
CA HIS A 77 -13.92 -15.56 2.40
C HIS A 77 -14.95 -16.58 1.89
N THR A 78 -16.02 -16.11 1.27
CA THR A 78 -17.06 -16.96 0.68
C THR A 78 -17.52 -16.37 -0.65
N GLU A 79 -17.57 -17.18 -1.70
CA GLU A 79 -18.11 -16.79 -3.01
C GLU A 79 -19.60 -17.17 -3.16
N ALA A 80 -20.28 -17.46 -2.04
CA ALA A 80 -21.66 -17.95 -2.01
C ALA A 80 -22.71 -16.88 -2.36
N SER A 81 -22.37 -15.60 -2.21
CA SER A 81 -23.21 -14.47 -2.60
C SER A 81 -22.58 -13.68 -3.73
N HIS A 82 -23.40 -12.97 -4.50
CA HIS A 82 -22.91 -12.09 -5.56
C HIS A 82 -21.85 -11.09 -5.05
N CYS A 83 -22.12 -10.45 -3.91
CA CYS A 83 -21.19 -9.51 -3.29
C CYS A 83 -19.89 -10.19 -2.84
N GLY A 84 -19.97 -11.38 -2.23
CA GLY A 84 -18.79 -12.13 -1.79
C GLY A 84 -17.90 -12.57 -2.96
N ALA A 85 -18.49 -13.10 -4.03
CA ALA A 85 -17.79 -13.43 -5.26
C ALA A 85 -17.13 -12.20 -5.90
N ARG A 86 -17.85 -11.08 -5.99
CA ARG A 86 -17.36 -9.82 -6.57
C ARG A 86 -16.18 -9.25 -5.77
N MET A 87 -16.27 -9.17 -4.45
CA MET A 87 -15.18 -8.70 -3.59
C MET A 87 -13.95 -9.60 -3.66
N THR A 88 -14.15 -10.91 -3.71
CA THR A 88 -13.05 -11.88 -3.84
C THR A 88 -12.32 -11.69 -5.17
N ALA A 89 -13.05 -11.53 -6.27
CA ALA A 89 -12.49 -11.27 -7.58
C ALA A 89 -11.78 -9.89 -7.66
N MET A 90 -12.36 -8.83 -7.10
CA MET A 90 -11.71 -7.51 -6.97
C MET A 90 -10.38 -7.61 -6.19
N ARG A 91 -10.36 -8.33 -5.07
CA ARG A 91 -9.14 -8.51 -4.26
C ARG A 91 -8.06 -9.29 -5.02
N ARG A 92 -8.43 -10.29 -5.83
CA ARG A 92 -7.50 -11.01 -6.72
C ARG A 92 -6.95 -10.10 -7.81
N ALA A 93 -7.80 -9.31 -8.47
CA ALA A 93 -7.38 -8.35 -9.50
C ALA A 93 -6.46 -7.25 -8.94
N ALA A 94 -6.79 -6.68 -7.77
CA ALA A 94 -5.93 -5.73 -7.07
C ALA A 94 -4.55 -6.32 -6.76
N ARG A 95 -4.49 -7.59 -6.33
CA ARG A 95 -3.21 -8.30 -6.09
C ARG A 95 -2.36 -8.38 -7.37
N GLN A 96 -2.98 -8.68 -8.51
CA GLN A 96 -2.28 -8.75 -9.80
C GLN A 96 -1.79 -7.38 -10.27
N ILE A 97 -2.56 -6.32 -10.04
CA ILE A 97 -2.13 -4.94 -10.35
C ILE A 97 -0.90 -4.58 -9.53
N VAL A 98 -0.92 -4.81 -8.21
CA VAL A 98 0.25 -4.57 -7.35
C VAL A 98 1.47 -5.37 -7.82
N ALA A 99 1.28 -6.65 -8.19
CA ALA A 99 2.36 -7.47 -8.73
C ALA A 99 3.01 -6.82 -9.96
N ARG A 100 2.20 -6.43 -10.96
CA ARG A 100 2.69 -5.78 -12.18
C ARG A 100 3.37 -4.45 -11.89
N SER A 101 2.80 -3.62 -11.02
CA SER A 101 3.37 -2.31 -10.65
C SER A 101 4.74 -2.44 -9.97
N CYS A 102 5.01 -3.56 -9.30
CA CYS A 102 6.29 -3.87 -8.68
C CYS A 102 7.23 -4.70 -9.57
N GLY A 103 6.87 -4.99 -10.82
CA GLY A 103 7.67 -5.85 -11.71
C GLY A 103 7.74 -7.33 -11.29
N ALA A 104 6.79 -7.79 -10.49
CA ALA A 104 6.76 -9.16 -9.98
C ALA A 104 6.38 -10.18 -11.08
N GLY A 105 7.23 -11.18 -11.29
CA GLY A 105 7.03 -12.33 -12.19
C GLY A 105 6.51 -13.59 -11.49
N SER A 106 6.65 -14.75 -12.14
CA SER A 106 6.19 -16.06 -11.62
C SER A 106 6.83 -16.48 -10.30
N ASP A 107 8.05 -16.01 -10.04
CA ASP A 107 8.83 -16.37 -8.85
C ASP A 107 8.52 -15.47 -7.65
N HIS A 108 7.55 -14.59 -7.79
CA HIS A 108 7.19 -13.59 -6.77
C HIS A 108 5.80 -13.85 -6.21
N ALA A 109 5.61 -13.46 -4.95
CA ALA A 109 4.30 -13.47 -4.30
C ALA A 109 3.96 -12.08 -3.78
N VAL A 110 2.73 -11.62 -4.03
CA VAL A 110 2.18 -10.43 -3.38
C VAL A 110 1.40 -10.88 -2.16
N ILE A 111 1.77 -10.38 -0.98
CA ILE A 111 1.09 -10.66 0.29
C ILE A 111 0.55 -9.35 0.85
N PHE A 112 -0.76 -9.31 1.11
CA PHE A 112 -1.33 -8.17 1.83
C PHE A 112 -1.07 -8.38 3.33
N ALA A 113 -0.10 -7.65 3.86
CA ALA A 113 0.40 -7.83 5.23
C ALA A 113 -0.38 -7.02 6.29
N GLY A 114 -1.43 -6.31 5.91
CA GLY A 114 -2.20 -5.44 6.80
C GLY A 114 -1.73 -3.99 6.69
N SER A 115 -1.44 -3.37 7.83
CA SER A 115 -1.23 -1.91 7.92
C SER A 115 0.22 -1.50 7.67
N GLY A 116 0.49 -1.04 6.45
CA GLY A 116 1.74 -0.37 6.07
C GLY A 116 2.96 -1.28 5.93
N ALA A 117 4.11 -0.68 5.59
CA ALA A 117 5.36 -1.40 5.36
C ALA A 117 5.87 -2.12 6.61
N THR A 118 5.65 -1.55 7.80
CA THR A 118 6.03 -2.15 9.09
C THR A 118 5.45 -3.55 9.28
N ALA A 119 4.17 -3.76 8.96
CA ALA A 119 3.53 -5.07 9.07
C ALA A 119 4.12 -6.07 8.05
N GLY A 120 4.49 -5.59 6.86
CA GLY A 120 5.21 -6.37 5.86
C GLY A 120 6.57 -6.87 6.36
N ILE A 121 7.36 -5.98 6.96
CA ILE A 121 8.70 -6.31 7.49
C ILE A 121 8.59 -7.31 8.64
N ASN A 122 7.67 -7.09 9.58
CA ASN A 122 7.41 -8.06 10.65
C ASN A 122 6.99 -9.43 10.10
N ARG A 123 6.16 -9.46 9.03
CA ARG A 123 5.81 -10.71 8.37
C ARG A 123 7.04 -11.40 7.76
N LEU A 124 7.99 -10.67 7.19
CA LEU A 124 9.22 -11.24 6.64
C LEU A 124 10.08 -11.90 7.73
N VAL A 125 10.23 -11.28 8.89
CA VAL A 125 10.93 -11.88 10.04
C VAL A 125 10.39 -13.28 10.36
N HIS A 126 9.06 -13.43 10.37
CA HIS A 126 8.40 -14.72 10.60
C HIS A 126 8.57 -15.69 9.44
N LEU A 127 8.43 -15.23 8.20
CA LEU A 127 8.54 -16.09 7.00
C LEU A 127 9.95 -16.63 6.80
N PHE A 128 10.99 -15.87 7.19
CA PHE A 128 12.37 -16.36 7.19
C PHE A 128 12.67 -17.32 8.34
N GLY A 129 11.74 -17.51 9.28
CA GLY A 129 11.89 -18.51 10.34
C GLY A 129 13.04 -18.22 11.31
N ILE A 130 13.43 -16.94 11.48
CA ILE A 130 14.59 -16.54 12.30
C ILE A 130 14.51 -17.13 13.71
N ALA A 131 13.37 -16.98 14.38
CA ALA A 131 13.19 -17.51 15.74
C ALA A 131 13.40 -19.03 15.81
N ALA A 132 12.93 -19.78 14.79
CA ALA A 132 13.10 -21.23 14.73
C ALA A 132 14.56 -21.62 14.46
N ALA A 133 15.27 -20.86 13.61
CA ALA A 133 16.70 -21.03 13.37
C ALA A 133 17.52 -20.78 14.65
N THR A 134 17.27 -19.66 15.34
CA THR A 134 17.92 -19.33 16.61
C THR A 134 17.65 -20.39 17.68
N ALA A 135 16.42 -20.93 17.75
CA ALA A 135 16.09 -22.02 18.69
C ALA A 135 16.85 -23.33 18.41
N ARG A 136 17.28 -23.56 17.17
CA ARG A 136 18.17 -24.68 16.79
C ARG A 136 19.66 -24.37 17.02
N GLY A 137 19.99 -23.20 17.57
CA GLY A 137 21.36 -22.75 17.78
C GLY A 137 22.03 -22.13 16.54
N GLU A 138 21.27 -21.91 15.46
CA GLU A 138 21.77 -21.20 14.28
C GLU A 138 21.87 -19.70 14.57
N ARG A 139 22.71 -18.98 13.81
CA ARG A 139 22.87 -17.53 13.92
C ARG A 139 22.62 -16.87 12.56
N PRO A 140 21.36 -16.61 12.20
CA PRO A 140 21.03 -15.88 10.99
C PRO A 140 21.68 -14.49 11.02
N LEU A 141 22.34 -14.10 9.92
CA LEU A 141 22.94 -12.77 9.77
C LEU A 141 22.00 -11.89 8.94
N VAL A 142 21.66 -10.72 9.48
CA VAL A 142 20.90 -9.67 8.79
C VAL A 142 21.81 -8.47 8.57
N LEU A 143 21.97 -8.07 7.31
CA LEU A 143 22.73 -6.87 6.95
C LEU A 143 21.76 -5.71 6.74
N ILE A 144 22.05 -4.56 7.36
CA ILE A 144 21.24 -3.34 7.24
C ILE A 144 22.10 -2.14 6.84
N GLY A 145 21.50 -1.17 6.15
CA GLY A 145 22.16 0.08 5.78
C GLY A 145 22.37 1.04 6.97
N PRO A 146 23.11 2.15 6.76
CA PRO A 146 23.38 3.12 7.83
C PRO A 146 22.19 4.05 8.16
N TYR A 147 21.22 4.22 7.25
CA TYR A 147 20.12 5.19 7.36
C TYR A 147 18.74 4.53 7.32
N GLU A 148 18.59 3.41 8.00
CA GLU A 148 17.34 2.67 8.01
C GLU A 148 16.29 3.35 8.90
N HIS A 149 15.03 3.33 8.45
CA HIS A 149 13.92 3.76 9.29
C HIS A 149 13.71 2.76 10.45
N HIS A 150 13.26 3.24 11.62
CA HIS A 150 13.05 2.39 12.79
C HIS A 150 12.13 1.19 12.53
N SER A 151 11.10 1.36 11.69
CA SER A 151 10.20 0.26 11.31
C SER A 151 10.88 -0.86 10.54
N ASN A 152 12.03 -0.60 9.91
CA ASN A 152 12.86 -1.62 9.30
C ASN A 152 13.86 -2.20 10.32
N ILE A 153 14.52 -1.36 11.13
CA ILE A 153 15.57 -1.83 12.06
C ILE A 153 15.04 -2.71 13.19
N LEU A 154 14.00 -2.25 13.90
CA LEU A 154 13.59 -2.86 15.17
C LEU A 154 13.15 -4.32 15.03
N PRO A 155 12.32 -4.71 14.03
CA PRO A 155 11.91 -6.10 13.88
C PRO A 155 13.09 -7.07 13.73
N TRP A 156 14.16 -6.67 13.05
CA TRP A 156 15.35 -7.52 12.90
C TRP A 156 16.15 -7.62 14.19
N ARG A 157 16.35 -6.50 14.91
CA ARG A 157 17.08 -6.51 16.19
C ARG A 157 16.39 -7.34 17.26
N GLU A 158 15.06 -7.33 17.26
CA GLU A 158 14.24 -8.07 18.21
C GLU A 158 14.02 -9.54 17.81
N SER A 159 14.42 -9.93 16.59
CA SER A 159 14.20 -11.29 16.06
C SER A 159 15.14 -12.36 16.61
N GLY A 160 16.25 -11.97 17.26
CA GLY A 160 17.31 -12.88 17.70
C GLY A 160 18.35 -13.22 16.62
N ALA A 161 18.28 -12.60 15.45
CA ALA A 161 19.35 -12.65 14.45
C ALA A 161 20.58 -11.82 14.88
N GLU A 162 21.74 -12.15 14.33
CA GLU A 162 22.89 -11.25 14.34
C GLU A 162 22.63 -10.12 13.33
N VAL A 163 22.52 -8.88 13.81
CA VAL A 163 22.28 -7.72 12.93
C VAL A 163 23.55 -6.93 12.78
N ARG A 164 24.06 -6.80 11.55
CA ARG A 164 25.25 -6.01 11.24
C ARG A 164 24.90 -4.83 10.34
N GLN A 165 25.16 -3.63 10.85
CA GLN A 165 25.05 -2.40 10.08
C GLN A 165 26.28 -2.22 9.21
N LEU A 166 26.07 -1.95 7.92
CA LEU A 166 27.13 -1.61 6.98
C LEU A 166 27.49 -0.12 7.11
N PRO A 167 28.78 0.24 6.97
CA PRO A 167 29.21 1.63 7.02
C PRO A 167 28.65 2.42 5.83
N GLU A 168 28.68 3.76 5.96
CA GLU A 168 28.48 4.66 4.82
C GLU A 168 29.60 4.44 3.78
N ALA A 169 29.27 4.58 2.50
CA ALA A 169 30.20 4.44 1.38
C ALA A 169 31.09 5.68 1.21
#